data_AF-A0AA95HB92-F1
#
_entry.id   AF-A0AA95HB92-F1
#
_cell.length_a   1.000
_cell.length_b   1.000
_cell.length_c   1.000
_cell.angle_alpha   90.00
_cell.angle_beta   90.00
_cell.angle_gamma   90.00
#
_symmetry.space_group_name_H-M   'P 1'
#
loop_
_entity.id
_entity.type
_entity.pdbx_description
1 polymer ?
#
loop_
_entity_poly.entity_id
_entity_poly.type
_entity_poly.pdbx_seq_one_letter_code
_entity_poly.pdbx_strand_id
1 'polypeptide(L)' 'MNVKLALAFFLSLLLVTAFPVNAVTAVKQVDELEHPWGMVFLPDGEVLVSERAGKLRRI' A
#
# COMPACT_ATOMS: atom_id res chain seq x y z
N MET A 1 33.81 2.89 -24.98
CA MET A 1 32.42 3.22 -24.61
C MET A 1 32.17 4.69 -24.93
N ASN A 2 31.09 5.02 -25.63
CA ASN A 2 30.83 6.39 -26.12
C ASN A 2 30.37 7.31 -24.99
N VAL A 3 30.93 8.53 -24.89
CA VAL A 3 30.59 9.52 -23.83
C VAL A 3 29.08 9.82 -23.77
N LYS A 4 28.41 9.88 -24.94
CA LYS A 4 26.95 10.05 -25.03
C LYS A 4 26.17 8.94 -24.34
N LEU A 5 26.65 7.70 -24.43
CA LEU A 5 26.03 6.53 -23.81
C LEU A 5 26.21 6.55 -22.29
N ALA A 6 27.40 6.95 -21.82
CA ALA A 6 27.67 7.10 -20.39
C ALA A 6 26.81 8.22 -19.76
N LEU A 7 26.62 9.34 -20.46
CA LEU A 7 25.79 10.45 -19.99
C LEU A 7 24.30 10.08 -19.93
N ALA A 8 23.79 9.40 -20.97
CA ALA A 8 22.41 8.92 -20.97
C ALA A 8 22.16 7.94 -19.80
N PHE A 9 23.11 7.05 -19.54
CA PHE A 9 23.04 6.12 -18.41
C PHE A 9 23.04 6.87 -17.07
N PHE A 10 23.95 7.82 -16.86
CA PHE A 10 24.00 8.62 -15.64
C PHE A 10 22.73 9.46 -15.42
N LEU A 11 22.20 10.06 -16.48
CA LEU A 11 20.97 10.83 -16.43
C LEU A 11 19.76 9.95 -16.11
N SER A 12 19.69 8.74 -16.69
CA SER A 12 18.64 7.77 -16.34
C SER A 12 18.73 7.31 -14.89
N LEU A 13 19.95 7.11 -14.37
CA LEU A 13 20.16 6.71 -12.98
C LEU A 13 19.76 7.82 -12.01
N LEU A 14 20.12 9.07 -12.31
CA LEU A 14 19.72 10.24 -11.53
C LEU A 14 18.19 10.39 -11.49
N LEU A 15 17.52 10.21 -12.64
CA LEU A 15 16.06 10.34 -12.73
C LEU A 15 15.33 9.29 -11.87
N VAL A 16 15.82 8.05 -11.82
CA VAL A 16 15.24 6.99 -10.98
C VAL A 16 15.34 7.32 -9.48
N THR A 17 16.41 7.99 -9.04
CA THR A 17 16.61 8.34 -7.63
C THR A 17 15.87 9.61 -7.19
N ALA A 18 15.39 10.42 -8.13
CA ALA A 18 14.75 11.70 -7.84
C ALA A 18 13.27 11.59 -7.43
N PHE A 19 12.68 10.39 -7.47
CA PHE A 19 11.29 10.17 -7.08
C PHE A 19 11.19 10.02 -5.55
N PRO A 20 10.54 10.95 -4.82
CA PRO A 20 10.34 10.80 -3.39
C PRO A 20 9.39 9.64 -3.11
N VAL A 21 9.79 8.73 -2.22
CA VAL A 21 8.89 7.73 -1.66
C VAL A 21 8.10 8.39 -0.53
N ASN A 22 6.77 8.45 -0.67
CA ASN A 22 5.92 8.90 0.42
C ASN A 22 5.90 7.85 1.52
N ALA A 23 6.22 8.27 2.75
CA ALA A 23 6.10 7.40 3.90
C ALA A 23 4.61 7.06 4.14
N VAL A 24 4.30 5.77 4.24
CA VAL A 24 2.95 5.29 4.61
C VAL A 24 2.93 5.04 6.11
N THR A 25 2.00 5.69 6.81
CA THR A 25 1.76 5.44 8.24
C THR A 25 0.54 4.55 8.40
N ALA A 26 0.70 3.41 9.07
CA ALA A 26 -0.43 2.58 9.46
C ALA A 26 -1.17 3.25 10.63
N VAL A 27 -2.45 3.54 10.44
CA VAL A 27 -3.34 4.05 11.49
C VAL A 27 -4.35 2.96 11.82
N LYS A 28 -4.51 2.68 13.10
CA LYS A 28 -5.51 1.71 13.55
C LYS A 28 -6.91 2.28 13.32
N GLN A 29 -7.74 1.55 12.57
CA GLN A 29 -9.15 1.90 12.30
C GLN A 29 -10.12 1.21 13.26
N VAL A 30 -9.86 -0.05 13.61
CA VAL A 30 -10.75 -0.89 14.42
C VAL A 30 -9.91 -1.67 15.44
N ASP A 31 -10.51 -1.91 16.59
CA ASP A 31 -9.96 -2.73 17.67
C ASP A 31 -10.81 -3.98 17.91
N GLU A 32 -10.27 -4.93 18.68
CA GLU A 32 -11.02 -6.10 19.20
C GLU A 32 -11.59 -7.06 18.12
N LEU A 33 -10.93 -7.15 16.97
CA LEU A 33 -11.20 -8.17 15.98
C LEU A 33 -10.57 -9.52 16.39
N GLU A 34 -11.35 -10.58 16.28
CA GLU A 34 -10.91 -11.93 16.65
C GLU A 34 -10.41 -12.70 15.44
N HIS A 35 -9.09 -12.66 15.20
CA HIS A 35 -8.45 -13.30 14.04
C HIS A 35 -9.13 -12.91 12.70
N PRO A 36 -9.06 -11.63 12.29
CA PRO A 36 -9.65 -11.18 11.03
C PRO A 36 -8.99 -11.92 9.86
N TRP A 37 -9.80 -12.39 8.91
CA TRP A 37 -9.35 -13.25 7.81
C TRP A 37 -9.37 -12.55 6.46
N GLY A 38 -10.41 -11.75 6.21
CA GLY A 38 -10.54 -10.94 5.00
C GLY A 38 -11.33 -9.67 5.25
N MET A 39 -11.17 -8.70 4.35
CA MET A 39 -11.93 -7.45 4.34
C MET A 39 -12.33 -7.07 2.92
N VAL A 40 -13.46 -6.37 2.77
CA VAL A 40 -13.91 -5.80 1.50
C VAL A 40 -14.56 -4.44 1.72
N PHE A 41 -14.29 -3.51 0.81
CA PHE A 41 -15.00 -2.23 0.76
C PHE A 41 -16.37 -2.40 0.12
N LEU A 42 -17.38 -1.85 0.76
CA LEU A 42 -18.73 -1.75 0.23
C LEU A 42 -18.85 -0.50 -0.68
N PRO A 43 -19.85 -0.46 -1.58
CA PRO A 43 -20.06 0.68 -2.48
C PRO A 43 -20.35 2.02 -1.76
N ASP A 44 -20.84 1.97 -0.53
CA ASP A 44 -21.09 3.13 0.33
C ASP A 44 -19.83 3.61 1.08
N GLY A 45 -18.71 2.91 0.93
CA GLY A 45 -17.41 3.25 1.54
C GLY A 45 -17.15 2.58 2.89
N GLU A 46 -18.13 1.86 3.43
CA GLU A 46 -17.95 1.05 4.64
C GLU A 46 -17.12 -0.22 4.35
N VAL A 47 -16.71 -0.91 5.41
CA VAL A 47 -15.88 -2.12 5.32
C VAL A 47 -16.59 -3.31 5.97
N LEU A 48 -16.66 -4.43 5.25
CA LEU A 48 -16.97 -5.72 5.85
C LEU A 48 -15.69 -6.47 6.21
N VAL A 49 -15.63 -7.01 7.43
CA VAL A 49 -14.52 -7.84 7.93
C VAL A 49 -15.06 -9.19 8.38
N SER A 50 -14.47 -10.28 7.88
CA SER A 50 -14.75 -11.63 8.36
C SER A 50 -13.74 -12.08 9.42
N GLU A 51 -14.21 -12.75 10.45
CA GLU A 51 -13.40 -13.30 11.55
C GLU A 51 -13.41 -14.83 11.53
N ARG A 52 -12.30 -15.46 11.97
CA ARG A 52 -12.16 -16.93 11.98
C ARG A 52 -13.25 -17.64 12.79
N ALA A 53 -13.78 -16.99 13.83
CA ALA A 53 -14.87 -17.52 14.65
C ALA A 53 -16.24 -17.56 13.91
N GLY A 54 -16.31 -17.06 12.67
CA GLY A 54 -17.53 -17.01 11.88
C GLY A 54 -18.34 -15.72 12.02
N LYS A 55 -17.79 -14.69 12.68
CA LYS A 55 -18.41 -13.36 12.77
C LYS A 55 -18.15 -12.57 11.49
N LEU A 56 -19.13 -11.76 11.09
CA LEU A 56 -19.01 -10.77 10.03
C LEU A 56 -19.33 -9.40 10.62
N ARG A 57 -18.37 -8.47 10.56
CA ARG A 57 -18.53 -7.11 11.10
C ARG A 57 -18.61 -6.10 9.98
N ARG A 58 -19.46 -5.09 10.17
CA ARG A 58 -19.57 -3.91 9.33
C ARG A 58 -18.99 -2.73 10.10
N ILE A 59 -18.03 -2.05 9.48
CA ILE A 59 -17.18 -0.99 10.05
C ILE A 59 -17.34 0.28 9.21
#